data_AF-A0A3D6DZP8-F1
#
_entry.id   AF-A0A3D6DZP8-F1
#
_cell.length_a   1.000
_cell.length_b   1.000
_cell.length_c   1.000
_cell.angle_alpha   90.00
_cell.angle_beta   90.00
_cell.angle_gamma   90.00
#
_symmetry.space_group_name_H-M   'P 1'
#
loop_
_entity.id
_entity.type
_entity.pdbx_description
1 polymer ?
#
loop_
_entity_poly.entity_id
_entity_poly.type
_entity_poly.pdbx_seq_one_letter_code
_entity_poly.pdbx_strand_id
1 'polypeptide(L)'
;LFSHANGPTGMAVGFKEASNVLVEGNEIIYCAVGVGLDMSPFEPDSTITIRGNRIAYNGIGVSFLSDKQGTLIERNVFEGNLTQVAMGDSGSANRNVWRGNYWDDYQGFDRNGDNVGDRPHELYAYTDQVWMQVPYARFFRNAPMMETLDFLERLAPFSTPVMLLRDEQPVFRKSPETSMRLVQ
;
A
#
# COMPACT_ATOMS: atom_id res chain seq x y z
N LEU A 1 -11.94 14.19 0.32
CA LEU A 1 -12.10 13.19 -0.76
C LEU A 1 -11.15 13.57 -1.89
N PHE A 2 -10.23 12.67 -2.24
CA PHE A 2 -9.39 12.73 -3.42
C PHE A 2 -9.78 11.56 -4.31
N SER A 3 -10.20 11.81 -5.55
CA SER A 3 -10.59 10.72 -6.44
C SER A 3 -10.40 11.05 -7.91
N HIS A 4 -10.42 10.01 -8.74
CA HIS A 4 -10.39 10.11 -10.20
C HIS A 4 -9.16 10.82 -10.77
N ALA A 5 -8.02 10.76 -10.08
CA ALA A 5 -6.72 11.12 -10.63
C ALA A 5 -6.25 10.00 -11.59
N ASN A 6 -6.94 9.90 -12.71
CA ASN A 6 -6.79 8.84 -13.70
C ASN A 6 -5.89 9.31 -14.83
N GLY A 7 -4.76 8.61 -15.02
CA GLY A 7 -3.77 8.89 -16.06
C GLY A 7 -2.49 8.11 -15.81
N PRO A 8 -1.56 8.01 -16.77
CA PRO A 8 -0.33 7.23 -16.63
C PRO A 8 0.53 7.63 -15.41
N THR A 9 0.40 8.88 -14.98
CA THR A 9 1.08 9.47 -13.82
C THR A 9 0.09 10.07 -12.81
N GLY A 10 -1.20 9.68 -12.89
CA GLY A 10 -2.25 10.24 -12.03
C GLY A 10 -2.04 9.86 -10.57
N MET A 11 -1.85 10.86 -9.70
CA MET A 11 -1.58 10.65 -8.29
C MET A 11 -2.52 11.54 -7.46
N ALA A 12 -3.16 10.98 -6.43
CA ALA A 12 -4.09 11.74 -5.60
C ALA A 12 -3.34 12.70 -4.66
N VAL A 13 -2.32 12.19 -3.97
CA VAL A 13 -1.43 12.96 -3.09
C VAL A 13 0.01 12.59 -3.41
N GLY A 14 0.80 13.57 -3.86
CA GLY A 14 2.20 13.37 -4.22
C GLY A 14 3.14 14.22 -3.38
N PHE A 15 4.19 13.58 -2.86
CA PHE A 15 5.27 14.24 -2.14
C PHE A 15 6.55 14.16 -2.96
N LYS A 16 7.17 15.31 -3.17
CA LYS A 16 8.50 15.41 -3.74
C LYS A 16 9.34 16.29 -2.84
N GLU A 17 10.36 15.69 -2.24
CA GLU A 17 11.26 16.38 -1.32
C GLU A 17 10.51 17.12 -0.18
N ALA A 18 9.44 16.51 0.34
CA ALA A 18 8.60 17.09 1.40
C ALA A 18 8.97 16.55 2.78
N SER A 19 8.64 17.30 3.83
CA SER A 19 8.88 16.94 5.23
C SER A 19 7.78 17.49 6.15
N ASN A 20 7.57 16.84 7.30
CA ASN A 20 6.62 17.25 8.34
C ASN A 20 5.17 17.41 7.84
N VAL A 21 4.72 16.47 7.02
CA VAL A 21 3.35 16.47 6.48
C VAL A 21 2.46 15.47 7.22
N LEU A 22 1.21 15.86 7.46
CA LEU A 22 0.14 15.00 7.95
C LEU A 22 -0.95 14.83 6.89
N VAL A 23 -1.20 13.59 6.49
CA VAL A 23 -2.34 13.17 5.67
C VAL A 23 -3.28 12.38 6.58
N GLU A 24 -4.40 12.97 6.97
CA GLU A 24 -5.32 12.35 7.93
C GLU A 24 -6.79 12.47 7.53
N GLY A 25 -7.56 11.39 7.77
CA GLY A 25 -9.02 11.40 7.69
C GLY A 25 -9.59 11.51 6.28
N ASN A 26 -8.79 11.22 5.25
CA ASN A 26 -9.18 11.36 3.85
C ASN A 26 -9.71 10.06 3.27
N GLU A 27 -10.52 10.20 2.22
CA GLU A 27 -10.79 9.14 1.27
C GLU A 27 -9.97 9.39 0.01
N ILE A 28 -9.13 8.42 -0.36
CA ILE A 28 -8.23 8.44 -1.51
C ILE A 28 -8.61 7.25 -2.39
N ILE A 29 -9.44 7.50 -3.40
CA ILE A 29 -10.12 6.42 -4.14
C ILE A 29 -10.12 6.59 -5.65
N TYR A 30 -10.10 5.48 -6.39
CA TYR A 30 -10.18 5.48 -7.86
C TYR A 30 -9.10 6.35 -8.54
N CYS A 31 -7.88 6.30 -8.03
CA CYS A 31 -6.72 6.96 -8.63
C CYS A 31 -5.73 5.93 -9.20
N ALA A 32 -4.90 6.30 -10.17
CA ALA A 32 -3.84 5.42 -10.65
C ALA A 32 -2.80 5.14 -9.54
N VAL A 33 -2.42 6.17 -8.79
CA VAL A 33 -1.67 6.09 -7.52
C VAL A 33 -2.43 6.89 -6.44
N GLY A 34 -2.67 6.28 -5.29
CA GLY A 34 -3.30 6.95 -4.14
C GLY A 34 -2.36 7.98 -3.53
N VAL A 35 -1.29 7.50 -2.89
CA VAL A 35 -0.22 8.35 -2.33
C VAL A 35 1.12 7.99 -2.97
N GLY A 36 1.88 8.98 -3.43
CA GLY A 36 3.25 8.77 -3.91
C GLY A 36 4.28 9.57 -3.13
N LEU A 37 5.42 8.94 -2.87
CA LEU A 37 6.53 9.49 -2.08
C LEU A 37 7.81 9.45 -2.90
N ASP A 38 8.35 10.61 -3.24
CA ASP A 38 9.63 10.80 -3.93
C ASP A 38 10.58 11.60 -3.05
N MET A 39 11.71 10.99 -2.67
CA MET A 39 12.74 11.54 -1.79
C MET A 39 12.18 12.21 -0.52
N SER A 40 11.10 11.67 0.04
CA SER A 40 10.36 12.20 1.20
C SER A 40 10.31 11.16 2.33
N PRO A 41 10.53 11.52 3.60
CA PRO A 41 10.92 12.84 4.11
C PRO A 41 12.28 13.33 3.56
N PHE A 42 12.41 14.63 3.30
CA PHE A 42 13.62 15.24 2.76
C PHE A 42 14.59 15.70 3.84
N GLU A 43 14.08 16.44 4.82
CA GLU A 43 14.84 16.92 5.97
C GLU A 43 15.19 15.77 6.93
N PRO A 44 16.42 15.74 7.48
CA PRO A 44 16.78 14.80 8.54
C PRO A 44 15.82 14.89 9.74
N ASP A 45 15.56 13.76 10.39
CA ASP A 45 14.72 13.65 11.60
C ASP A 45 13.28 14.18 11.44
N SER A 46 12.82 14.40 10.20
CA SER A 46 11.44 14.77 9.88
C SER A 46 10.60 13.56 9.49
N THR A 47 9.28 13.72 9.46
CA THR A 47 8.36 12.62 9.12
C THR A 47 7.30 13.00 8.10
N ILE A 48 6.78 12.00 7.40
CA ILE A 48 5.50 12.07 6.71
C ILE A 48 4.56 11.14 7.46
N THR A 49 3.44 11.64 7.97
CA THR A 49 2.44 10.85 8.67
C THR A 49 1.21 10.66 7.79
N ILE A 50 0.88 9.41 7.46
CA ILE A 50 -0.31 9.01 6.72
C ILE A 50 -1.16 8.17 7.68
N ARG A 51 -2.23 8.74 8.24
CA ARG A 51 -3.02 8.05 9.27
C ARG A 51 -4.52 8.21 9.15
N GLY A 52 -5.27 7.15 9.47
CA GLY A 52 -6.74 7.24 9.49
C GLY A 52 -7.37 7.56 8.14
N ASN A 53 -6.69 7.25 7.03
CA ASN A 53 -7.23 7.43 5.68
C ASN A 53 -7.85 6.14 5.16
N ARG A 54 -8.82 6.26 4.28
CA ARG A 54 -9.34 5.16 3.46
C ARG A 54 -8.69 5.24 2.09
N ILE A 55 -7.77 4.32 1.81
CA ILE A 55 -7.02 4.24 0.56
C ILE A 55 -7.58 3.04 -0.20
N ALA A 56 -8.51 3.30 -1.13
CA ALA A 56 -9.33 2.24 -1.70
C ALA A 56 -9.46 2.29 -3.22
N TYR A 57 -9.54 1.13 -3.87
CA TYR A 57 -9.82 1.04 -5.31
C TYR A 57 -8.83 1.82 -6.20
N ASN A 58 -7.59 2.00 -5.74
CA ASN A 58 -6.53 2.61 -6.53
C ASN A 58 -5.77 1.54 -7.33
N GLY A 59 -5.11 1.95 -8.41
CA GLY A 59 -4.15 1.09 -9.10
C GLY A 59 -2.99 0.69 -8.18
N ILE A 60 -2.41 1.69 -7.50
CA ILE A 60 -1.48 1.50 -6.37
C ILE A 60 -1.99 2.32 -5.19
N GLY A 61 -2.10 1.72 -4.00
CA GLY A 61 -2.47 2.44 -2.78
C GLY A 61 -1.40 3.46 -2.37
N VAL A 62 -0.20 2.98 -2.06
CA VAL A 62 0.98 3.81 -1.74
C VAL A 62 2.16 3.42 -2.62
N SER A 63 2.81 4.39 -3.27
CA SER A 63 3.97 4.19 -4.12
C SER A 63 5.18 4.92 -3.56
N PHE A 64 6.23 4.19 -3.18
CA PHE A 64 7.53 4.76 -2.84
C PHE A 64 8.41 4.79 -4.07
N LEU A 65 8.74 5.97 -4.57
CA LEU A 65 9.63 6.15 -5.72
C LEU A 65 11.12 6.09 -5.30
N SER A 66 11.38 6.19 -4.00
CA SER A 66 12.71 6.08 -3.41
C SER A 66 12.64 5.38 -2.05
N ASP A 67 13.63 4.56 -1.73
CA ASP A 67 13.76 3.93 -0.40
C ASP A 67 14.24 4.94 0.68
N LYS A 68 13.28 5.70 1.22
CA LYS A 68 13.43 6.60 2.37
C LYS A 68 12.69 6.04 3.59
N GLN A 69 13.30 6.24 4.76
CA GLN A 69 12.70 5.97 6.06
C GLN A 69 12.03 7.24 6.62
N GLY A 70 11.20 7.10 7.65
CA GLY A 70 10.58 8.23 8.36
C GLY A 70 9.14 8.53 7.92
N THR A 71 8.55 7.68 7.08
CA THR A 71 7.10 7.69 6.86
C THR A 71 6.41 6.83 7.92
N LEU A 72 5.35 7.35 8.52
CA LEU A 72 4.50 6.67 9.49
C LEU A 72 3.15 6.38 8.83
N ILE A 73 2.84 5.11 8.60
CA ILE A 73 1.61 4.64 7.95
C ILE A 73 0.80 3.88 8.98
N GLU A 74 -0.19 4.58 9.56
CA GLU A 74 -0.87 4.09 10.76
C GLU A 74 -2.39 4.14 10.65
N ARG A 75 -3.09 3.09 11.06
CA ARG A 75 -4.55 3.12 11.19
C ARG A 75 -5.29 3.50 9.90
N ASN A 76 -4.71 3.21 8.74
CA ASN A 76 -5.39 3.39 7.45
C ASN A 76 -6.20 2.14 7.09
N VAL A 77 -7.16 2.30 6.19
CA VAL A 77 -7.93 1.22 5.57
C VAL A 77 -7.46 1.06 4.14
N PHE A 78 -6.77 -0.03 3.84
CA PHE A 78 -6.38 -0.45 2.52
C PHE A 78 -7.38 -1.46 1.99
N GLU A 79 -8.12 -1.11 0.93
CA GLU A 79 -9.13 -2.01 0.38
C GLU A 79 -9.34 -1.90 -1.13
N GLY A 80 -9.40 -3.04 -1.81
CA GLY A 80 -9.66 -3.13 -3.24
C GLY A 80 -8.63 -2.44 -4.12
N ASN A 81 -7.45 -2.07 -3.59
CA ASN A 81 -6.37 -1.57 -4.42
C ASN A 81 -5.80 -2.74 -5.23
N LEU A 82 -5.42 -2.48 -6.49
CA LEU A 82 -4.79 -3.52 -7.32
C LEU A 82 -3.40 -3.90 -6.79
N THR A 83 -2.65 -2.91 -6.31
CA THR A 83 -1.44 -3.10 -5.49
C THR A 83 -1.58 -2.28 -4.23
N GLN A 84 -1.41 -2.86 -3.04
CA GLN A 84 -1.45 -2.09 -1.80
C GLN A 84 -0.28 -1.11 -1.72
N VAL A 85 0.95 -1.62 -1.85
CA VAL A 85 2.19 -0.84 -1.77
C VAL A 85 3.15 -1.27 -2.86
N ALA A 86 3.78 -0.31 -3.53
CA ALA A 86 4.79 -0.55 -4.56
C ALA A 86 6.05 0.26 -4.32
N MET A 87 7.20 -0.29 -4.74
CA MET A 87 8.49 0.41 -4.83
C MET A 87 8.79 0.72 -6.30
N GLY A 88 9.33 1.91 -6.57
CA GLY A 88 9.83 2.32 -7.88
C GLY A 88 11.22 1.76 -8.21
N ASP A 89 11.95 1.29 -7.19
CA ASP A 89 13.27 0.68 -7.29
C ASP A 89 13.26 -0.72 -6.63
N SER A 90 14.42 -1.39 -6.59
CA SER A 90 14.60 -2.68 -5.91
C SER A 90 14.70 -2.56 -4.38
N GLY A 91 14.21 -1.46 -3.80
CA GLY A 91 14.25 -1.18 -2.37
C GLY A 91 13.14 -1.87 -1.58
N SER A 92 12.96 -1.42 -0.34
CA SER A 92 11.93 -1.92 0.56
C SER A 92 11.31 -0.77 1.35
N ALA A 93 9.99 -0.74 1.47
CA ALA A 93 9.31 0.21 2.34
C ALA A 93 9.33 -0.21 3.82
N ASN A 94 10.04 -1.30 4.17
CA ASN A 94 10.05 -1.89 5.51
C ASN A 94 10.85 -1.05 6.53
N ARG A 95 11.63 -0.07 6.06
CA ARG A 95 12.28 0.94 6.91
C ARG A 95 11.31 2.04 7.38
N ASN A 96 10.07 2.02 6.90
CA ASN A 96 8.99 2.88 7.37
C ASN A 96 8.17 2.17 8.45
N VAL A 97 7.38 2.94 9.19
CA VAL A 97 6.52 2.39 10.25
C VAL A 97 5.18 2.02 9.66
N TRP A 98 4.80 0.75 9.82
CA TRP A 98 3.50 0.22 9.47
C TRP A 98 2.84 -0.31 10.74
N ARG A 99 1.68 0.26 11.11
CA ARG A 99 1.01 -0.16 12.35
C ARG A 99 -0.50 0.03 12.30
N GLY A 100 -1.24 -1.00 12.70
CA GLY A 100 -2.67 -0.84 12.95
C GLY A 100 -3.47 -0.57 11.69
N ASN A 101 -2.93 -0.84 10.51
CA ASN A 101 -3.67 -0.68 9.27
C ASN A 101 -4.60 -1.88 9.09
N TYR A 102 -5.76 -1.63 8.51
CA TYR A 102 -6.61 -2.68 7.97
C TYR A 102 -6.18 -2.99 6.54
N TRP A 103 -6.07 -4.28 6.23
CA TRP A 103 -5.73 -4.79 4.91
C TRP A 103 -6.81 -5.79 4.50
N ASP A 104 -7.47 -5.56 3.38
CA ASP A 104 -8.51 -6.46 2.87
C ASP A 104 -7.97 -7.82 2.38
N ASP A 105 -6.66 -7.89 2.13
CA ASP A 105 -5.92 -9.11 1.80
C ASP A 105 -5.17 -9.74 2.99
N TYR A 106 -5.44 -9.29 4.23
CA TYR A 106 -4.89 -9.93 5.42
C TYR A 106 -5.39 -11.37 5.56
N GLN A 107 -4.47 -12.34 5.59
CA GLN A 107 -4.77 -13.78 5.63
C GLN A 107 -4.64 -14.41 7.03
N GLY A 108 -4.47 -13.60 8.07
CA GLY A 108 -4.38 -14.08 9.44
C GLY A 108 -5.73 -14.26 10.12
N PHE A 109 -5.69 -14.46 11.44
CA PHE A 109 -6.85 -14.67 12.28
C PHE A 109 -6.78 -13.74 13.49
N ASP A 110 -7.91 -13.49 14.12
CA ASP A 110 -8.03 -12.86 15.44
C ASP A 110 -8.77 -13.87 16.34
N ARG A 111 -8.01 -14.70 17.07
CA ARG A 111 -8.58 -15.77 17.91
C ARG A 111 -8.98 -15.28 19.29
N ASN A 112 -8.37 -14.20 19.78
CA ASN A 112 -8.64 -13.65 21.10
C ASN A 112 -9.76 -12.58 21.08
N GLY A 113 -10.17 -12.12 19.89
CA GLY A 113 -11.27 -11.20 19.68
C GLY A 113 -10.93 -9.74 20.00
N ASP A 114 -9.66 -9.35 19.99
CA ASP A 114 -9.22 -7.98 20.31
C ASP A 114 -9.15 -7.05 19.09
N ASN A 115 -9.54 -7.56 17.91
CA ASN A 115 -9.50 -6.87 16.62
C ASN A 115 -8.09 -6.54 16.10
N VAL A 116 -7.06 -7.16 16.67
CA VAL A 116 -5.68 -7.16 16.16
C VAL A 116 -5.39 -8.56 15.59
N GLY A 117 -4.72 -8.62 14.46
CA GLY A 117 -4.32 -9.90 13.88
C GLY A 117 -3.31 -10.64 14.76
N ASP A 118 -3.53 -11.94 14.97
CA ASP A 118 -2.63 -12.85 15.71
C ASP A 118 -1.25 -13.01 15.03
N ARG A 119 -1.11 -12.53 13.79
CA ARG A 119 0.13 -12.56 13.00
C ARG A 119 0.35 -11.22 12.30
N PRO A 120 1.61 -10.84 12.05
CA PRO A 120 1.93 -9.69 11.22
C PRO A 120 1.32 -9.81 9.82
N HIS A 121 0.97 -8.68 9.22
CA HIS A 121 0.72 -8.60 7.78
C HIS A 121 2.05 -8.29 7.08
N GLU A 122 2.50 -9.19 6.21
CA GLU A 122 3.76 -9.06 5.49
C GLU A 122 3.49 -9.02 3.98
N LEU A 123 3.96 -7.97 3.32
CA LEU A 123 3.91 -7.86 1.86
C LEU A 123 5.28 -8.15 1.29
N TYR A 124 5.35 -9.02 0.29
CA TYR A 124 6.57 -9.38 -0.40
C TYR A 124 6.48 -8.96 -1.88
N ALA A 125 7.57 -8.43 -2.42
CA ALA A 125 7.75 -8.19 -3.84
C ALA A 125 8.70 -9.23 -4.42
N TYR A 126 8.35 -9.73 -5.60
CA TYR A 126 9.23 -10.55 -6.41
C TYR A 126 9.86 -9.64 -7.47
N THR A 127 11.18 -9.74 -7.62
CA THR A 127 11.99 -8.90 -8.52
C THR A 127 11.57 -9.02 -9.99
N ASP A 128 10.91 -10.13 -10.32
CA ASP A 128 10.58 -10.55 -11.69
C ASP A 128 9.14 -10.19 -12.11
N GLN A 129 8.39 -9.42 -11.30
CA GLN A 129 7.03 -9.02 -11.66
C GLN A 129 7.04 -8.07 -12.86
N VAL A 130 6.88 -8.65 -14.04
CA VAL A 130 6.91 -7.97 -15.35
C VAL A 130 5.93 -6.78 -15.40
N TRP A 131 4.81 -6.83 -14.68
CA TRP A 131 3.82 -5.75 -14.61
C TRP A 131 4.20 -4.56 -13.73
N MET A 132 5.13 -4.74 -12.78
CA MET A 132 5.69 -3.61 -12.05
C MET A 132 6.60 -2.78 -12.96
N GLN A 133 7.35 -3.46 -13.84
CA GLN A 133 8.29 -2.83 -14.78
C GLN A 133 7.63 -2.35 -16.08
N VAL A 134 6.53 -2.98 -16.50
CA VAL A 134 5.80 -2.65 -17.75
C VAL A 134 4.41 -2.11 -17.41
N PRO A 135 4.18 -0.78 -17.43
CA PRO A 135 2.91 -0.16 -17.06
C PRO A 135 1.70 -0.72 -17.83
N TYR A 136 1.88 -1.05 -19.12
CA TYR A 136 0.83 -1.62 -19.96
C TYR A 136 0.45 -3.06 -19.55
N ALA A 137 1.37 -3.82 -18.94
CA ALA A 137 1.09 -5.18 -18.50
C ALA A 137 0.16 -5.21 -17.27
N ARG A 138 0.02 -4.09 -16.53
CA ARG A 138 -0.95 -3.97 -15.42
C ARG A 138 -2.40 -4.18 -15.87
N PHE A 139 -2.72 -3.88 -17.13
CA PHE A 139 -4.05 -4.14 -17.71
C PHE A 139 -4.42 -5.63 -17.62
N PHE A 140 -3.45 -6.52 -17.74
CA PHE A 140 -3.67 -7.97 -17.76
C PHE A 140 -3.66 -8.59 -16.37
N ARG A 141 -3.49 -7.83 -15.28
CA ARG A 141 -3.29 -8.40 -13.94
C ARG A 141 -4.44 -9.31 -13.48
N ASN A 142 -5.67 -9.02 -13.89
CA ASN A 142 -6.84 -9.86 -13.59
C ASN A 142 -7.11 -10.93 -14.66
N ALA A 143 -6.20 -11.10 -15.62
CA ALA A 143 -6.31 -12.19 -16.58
C ALA A 143 -5.91 -13.51 -15.90
N PRO A 144 -6.60 -14.63 -16.18
CA PRO A 144 -6.29 -15.94 -15.58
C PRO A 144 -4.82 -16.39 -15.74
N MET A 145 -4.17 -15.93 -16.81
CA MET A 145 -2.75 -16.21 -17.05
C MET A 145 -1.84 -15.53 -16.02
N MET A 146 -2.18 -14.30 -15.59
CA MET A 146 -1.41 -13.58 -14.57
C MET A 146 -1.60 -14.19 -13.18
N GLU A 147 -2.80 -14.64 -12.82
CA GLU A 147 -3.01 -15.41 -11.57
C GLU A 147 -2.17 -16.69 -11.54
N THR A 148 -2.01 -17.35 -12.70
CA THR A 148 -1.17 -18.55 -12.82
C THR A 148 0.30 -18.20 -12.61
N LEU A 149 0.76 -17.07 -13.16
CA LEU A 149 2.12 -16.57 -12.94
C LEU A 149 2.35 -16.19 -11.46
N ASP A 150 1.43 -15.46 -10.83
CA ASP A 150 1.47 -15.11 -9.40
C ASP A 150 1.56 -16.37 -8.52
N PHE A 151 0.81 -17.42 -8.87
CA PHE A 151 0.88 -18.71 -8.17
C PHE A 151 2.23 -19.41 -8.35
N LEU A 152 2.77 -19.43 -9.56
CA LEU A 152 4.09 -20.00 -9.85
C LEU A 152 5.21 -19.24 -9.14
N GLU A 153 5.17 -17.91 -9.11
CA GLU A 153 6.14 -17.08 -8.37
C GLU A 153 6.10 -17.35 -6.86
N ARG A 154 4.92 -17.62 -6.30
CA ARG A 154 4.78 -18.01 -4.88
C ARG A 154 5.31 -19.42 -4.59
N LEU A 155 5.13 -20.36 -5.52
CA LEU A 155 5.55 -21.76 -5.36
C LEU A 155 7.04 -21.98 -5.62
N ALA A 156 7.58 -21.32 -6.64
CA ALA A 156 8.96 -21.48 -7.10
C ALA A 156 9.51 -20.09 -7.48
N PRO A 157 9.88 -19.26 -6.49
CA PRO A 157 10.44 -17.94 -6.77
C PRO A 157 11.72 -18.07 -7.58
N PHE A 158 11.77 -17.44 -8.76
CA PHE A 158 12.99 -17.37 -9.58
C PHE A 158 14.04 -16.41 -9.00
N SER A 159 13.60 -15.55 -8.06
CA SER A 159 14.43 -14.67 -7.24
C SER A 159 13.97 -14.68 -5.78
N THR A 160 14.88 -14.36 -4.86
CA THR A 160 14.54 -14.25 -3.44
C THR A 160 13.60 -13.06 -3.23
N PRO A 161 12.39 -13.26 -2.66
CA PRO A 161 11.45 -12.18 -2.47
C PRO A 161 11.99 -11.14 -1.49
N VAL A 162 11.76 -9.87 -1.79
CA VAL A 162 12.07 -8.75 -0.90
C VAL A 162 10.83 -8.47 -0.06
N MET A 163 10.97 -8.47 1.27
CA MET A 163 9.89 -8.00 2.14
C MET A 163 9.72 -6.48 1.93
N LEU A 164 8.59 -6.07 1.38
CA LEU A 164 8.26 -4.67 1.15
C LEU A 164 7.86 -3.96 2.43
N LEU A 165 7.07 -4.61 3.26
CA LEU A 165 6.63 -4.06 4.54
C LEU A 165 6.17 -5.17 5.47
N ARG A 166 6.11 -4.83 6.75
CA ARG A 166 5.56 -5.64 7.81
C ARG A 166 4.79 -4.77 8.80
N ASP A 167 3.48 -4.97 8.88
CA ASP A 167 2.62 -4.41 9.93
C ASP A 167 2.50 -5.45 11.05
N GLU A 168 3.10 -5.19 12.21
CA GLU A 168 3.11 -6.12 13.36
C GLU A 168 1.73 -6.29 14.01
N GLN A 169 0.85 -5.31 13.85
CA GLN A 169 -0.43 -5.26 14.55
C GLN A 169 -1.53 -4.84 13.56
N PRO A 170 -1.78 -5.63 12.49
CA PRO A 170 -2.81 -5.29 11.52
C PRO A 170 -4.18 -5.35 12.20
N VAL A 171 -5.08 -4.46 11.81
CA VAL A 171 -6.47 -4.49 12.30
C VAL A 171 -7.24 -5.58 11.56
N PHE A 172 -7.91 -6.46 12.30
CA PHE A 172 -8.59 -7.62 11.74
C PHE A 172 -9.89 -7.25 11.00
N ARG A 173 -10.69 -6.34 11.57
CA ARG A 173 -11.93 -5.83 10.96
C ARG A 173 -11.92 -4.31 10.93
N LYS A 174 -12.20 -3.73 9.76
CA LYS A 174 -12.44 -2.29 9.61
C LYS A 174 -13.67 -1.84 10.40
N SER A 175 -13.63 -0.63 10.95
CA SER A 175 -14.77 -0.07 11.68
C SER A 175 -15.95 0.26 10.76
N PRO A 176 -17.22 0.13 11.24
CA PRO A 176 -18.40 0.49 10.46
C PRO A 176 -18.44 1.98 10.04
N GLU A 177 -17.89 2.88 10.86
CA GLU A 177 -17.85 4.32 10.57
C GLU A 177 -17.07 4.65 9.30
N THR A 178 -15.99 3.90 9.02
CA THR A 178 -15.23 4.02 7.77
C THR A 178 -16.01 3.51 6.56
N SER A 179 -17.00 2.63 6.78
CA SER A 179 -17.88 2.09 5.73
C SER A 179 -19.10 2.99 5.47
N MET A 180 -19.52 3.81 6.43
CA MET A 180 -20.71 4.67 6.34
C MET A 180 -20.50 5.99 5.59
N ARG A 181 -19.26 6.45 5.38
CA ARG A 181 -18.97 7.66 4.60
C ARG A 181 -19.31 7.55 3.10
N LEU A 182 -19.73 6.36 2.64
CA LEU A 182 -20.12 6.05 1.26
C LEU A 182 -21.56 6.48 0.88
N VAL A 183 -22.38 6.99 1.80
CA VAL A 183 -23.83 7.21 1.58
C VAL A 183 -24.25 8.68 1.68
N GLN A 184 -23.33 9.63 1.57
CA GLN A 184 -23.63 11.07 1.53
C GLN A 184 -22.96 11.73 0.33
#